data_AF-A0A529Y1P5-F1
#
_entry.id   AF-A0A529Y1P5-F1
#
_cell.length_a   1.000
_cell.length_b   1.000
_cell.length_c   1.000
_cell.angle_alpha   90.00
_cell.angle_beta   90.00
_cell.angle_gamma   90.00
#
_symmetry.space_group_name_H-M   'P 1'
#
loop_
_entity.id
_entity.type
_entity.pdbx_description
1 polymer ?
#
loop_
_entity_poly.entity_id
_entity_poly.type
_entity_poly.pdbx_seq_one_letter_code
_entity_poly.pdbx_strand_id
1 'polypeptide(L)'
;MARIAVITHEFDAFERRRGPLLRRDSPYMLFDLLEELKRRGHSVRIVAGTSARPEADIAILHVDATVTPPEYVEYARTYPFCLNIGAADISKRRVSGAVIDRDHGWRGPVIVKSSLNNLGTREQTLNRRSRRAGRPEPFPDARLLDRYRIHGSLADVPPA
;
A
#
# COMPACT_ATOMS: atom_id res chain seq x y z
N MET A 1 -12.47 -10.34 -23.54
CA MET A 1 -11.56 -10.67 -22.43
C MET A 1 -10.67 -9.48 -22.17
N ALA A 2 -10.48 -9.10 -20.91
CA ALA A 2 -9.69 -7.92 -20.55
C ALA A 2 -8.25 -8.28 -20.18
N ARG A 3 -7.32 -7.39 -20.51
CA ARG A 3 -5.92 -7.40 -20.08
C ARG A 3 -5.77 -6.49 -18.86
N ILE A 4 -5.30 -7.06 -17.76
CA ILE A 4 -5.22 -6.40 -16.46
C ILE A 4 -3.75 -6.28 -16.04
N ALA A 5 -3.28 -5.06 -15.81
CA ALA A 5 -1.98 -4.78 -15.21
C ALA A 5 -2.14 -4.52 -13.71
N VAL A 6 -1.31 -5.12 -12.87
CA VAL A 6 -1.27 -4.84 -11.42
C VAL A 6 0.09 -4.23 -11.12
N ILE A 7 0.08 -2.93 -10.82
CA ILE A 7 1.28 -2.13 -10.62
C ILE A 7 1.68 -2.24 -9.15
N THR A 8 2.87 -2.74 -8.88
CA THR A 8 3.43 -2.84 -7.52
C THR A 8 4.75 -2.10 -7.42
N HIS A 9 5.17 -1.75 -6.21
CA HIS A 9 6.52 -1.23 -6.00
C HIS A 9 7.54 -2.26 -6.49
N GLU A 10 8.65 -1.83 -7.11
CA GLU A 10 9.69 -2.73 -7.63
C GLU A 10 10.26 -3.66 -6.56
N PHE A 11 10.37 -3.15 -5.33
CA PHE A 11 10.78 -3.90 -4.14
C PHE A 11 9.64 -4.55 -3.36
N ASP A 12 8.39 -4.54 -3.83
CA ASP A 12 7.32 -5.29 -3.16
C ASP A 12 7.43 -6.81 -3.43
N ALA A 13 6.82 -7.63 -2.58
CA ALA A 13 6.67 -9.05 -2.80
C ALA A 13 5.18 -9.39 -2.86
N PHE A 14 4.53 -8.92 -3.93
CA PHE A 14 3.11 -9.15 -4.20
C PHE A 14 2.77 -10.65 -4.22
N GLU A 15 3.64 -11.43 -4.84
CA GLU A 15 3.52 -12.87 -4.97
C GLU A 15 4.81 -13.53 -4.50
N ARG A 16 4.69 -14.68 -3.87
CA ARG A 16 5.82 -15.54 -3.52
C ARG A 16 5.56 -16.96 -4.01
N ARG A 17 6.63 -17.75 -4.11
CA ARG A 17 6.54 -19.19 -4.34
C ARG A 17 6.93 -19.89 -3.06
N ARG A 18 6.08 -20.81 -2.57
CA ARG A 18 6.31 -21.55 -1.32
C ARG A 18 6.12 -23.05 -1.48
N GLY A 19 6.77 -23.78 -0.57
CA GLY A 19 6.67 -25.23 -0.45
C GLY A 19 7.44 -26.01 -1.51
N PRO A 20 7.48 -27.35 -1.38
CA PRO A 20 8.23 -28.23 -2.29
C PRO A 20 7.74 -28.17 -3.74
N LEU A 21 6.48 -27.76 -3.96
CA LEU A 21 5.87 -27.59 -5.29
C LEU A 21 5.93 -26.16 -5.82
N LEU A 22 6.58 -25.22 -5.11
CA LEU A 22 6.71 -23.81 -5.50
C LEU A 22 5.38 -23.15 -5.90
N ARG A 23 4.30 -23.46 -5.16
CA ARG A 23 2.98 -22.89 -5.41
C ARG A 23 3.02 -21.38 -5.20
N ARG A 24 2.36 -20.65 -6.10
CA ARG A 24 2.22 -19.19 -6.01
C ARG A 24 1.26 -18.87 -4.86
N ASP A 25 1.68 -18.00 -3.96
CA ASP A 25 0.85 -17.49 -2.87
C ASP A 25 1.04 -15.97 -2.72
N SER A 26 0.10 -15.34 -2.02
CA SER A 26 0.13 -13.92 -1.73
C SER A 26 -0.61 -13.63 -0.43
N PRO A 27 -0.15 -12.67 0.39
CA PRO A 27 -0.90 -12.23 1.56
C PRO A 27 -2.08 -11.31 1.20
N TYR A 28 -2.23 -10.91 -0.07
CA TYR A 28 -3.25 -9.96 -0.49
C TYR A 28 -4.44 -10.70 -1.08
N MET A 29 -5.64 -10.44 -0.54
CA MET A 29 -6.91 -10.93 -1.12
C MET A 29 -7.04 -10.62 -2.61
N LEU A 30 -6.42 -9.51 -3.07
CA LEU A 30 -6.35 -9.16 -4.49
C LEU A 30 -5.81 -10.32 -5.34
N PHE A 31 -4.82 -11.08 -4.87
CA PHE A 31 -4.28 -12.21 -5.61
C PHE A 31 -5.33 -13.28 -5.92
N ASP A 32 -6.14 -13.67 -4.93
CA ASP A 32 -7.19 -14.68 -5.12
C ASP A 32 -8.26 -14.20 -6.11
N LEU A 33 -8.60 -12.89 -6.06
CA LEU A 33 -9.49 -12.27 -7.05
C LEU A 33 -8.89 -12.30 -8.46
N LEU A 34 -7.59 -12.02 -8.60
CA LEU A 34 -6.89 -12.08 -9.89
C LEU A 34 -6.83 -13.51 -10.43
N GLU A 35 -6.63 -14.52 -9.58
CA GLU A 35 -6.66 -15.93 -9.99
C GLU A 35 -8.06 -16.34 -10.48
N GLU A 36 -9.12 -15.84 -9.83
CA GLU A 36 -10.48 -16.05 -10.30
C GLU A 36 -10.76 -15.33 -11.63
N LEU A 37 -10.27 -14.10 -11.82
CA LEU A 37 -10.37 -13.40 -13.10
C LEU A 37 -9.63 -14.15 -14.22
N LYS A 38 -8.46 -14.73 -13.93
CA LYS A 38 -7.77 -15.62 -14.89
C LYS A 38 -8.61 -16.84 -15.25
N ARG A 39 -9.24 -17.49 -14.27
CA ARG A 39 -10.15 -18.63 -14.51
C ARG A 39 -11.32 -18.27 -15.41
N ARG A 40 -11.77 -17.01 -15.39
CA ARG A 40 -12.82 -16.47 -16.25
C ARG A 40 -12.34 -16.01 -17.64
N GLY A 41 -11.06 -16.18 -17.95
CA GLY A 41 -10.48 -15.88 -19.26
C GLY A 41 -9.80 -14.52 -19.41
N HIS A 42 -9.69 -13.74 -18.33
CA HIS A 42 -8.92 -12.49 -18.33
C HIS A 42 -7.41 -12.77 -18.28
N SER A 43 -6.59 -11.88 -18.84
CA SER A 43 -5.14 -11.95 -18.65
C SER A 43 -4.71 -10.97 -17.57
N VAL A 44 -3.80 -11.40 -16.69
CA VAL A 44 -3.28 -10.58 -15.58
C VAL A 44 -1.77 -10.57 -15.64
N ARG A 45 -1.18 -9.38 -15.59
CA ARG A 45 0.27 -9.17 -15.51
C ARG A 45 0.61 -8.35 -14.29
N ILE A 46 1.46 -8.91 -13.42
CA ILE A 46 2.07 -8.14 -12.33
C ILE A 46 3.22 -7.32 -12.90
N VAL A 47 3.22 -6.03 -12.63
CA VAL A 47 4.21 -5.06 -13.12
C VAL A 47 4.92 -4.47 -11.91
N ALA A 48 6.12 -4.97 -11.63
CA ALA A 48 6.97 -4.46 -10.57
C ALA A 48 7.76 -3.24 -11.07
N GLY A 49 7.59 -2.09 -10.42
CA GLY A 49 8.19 -0.84 -10.86
C GLY A 49 7.44 -0.18 -12.04
N THR A 50 8.11 0.77 -12.70
CA THR A 50 7.53 1.61 -13.76
C THR A 50 8.25 1.46 -15.11
N SER A 51 9.22 0.56 -15.21
CA SER A 51 10.06 0.38 -16.40
C SER A 51 9.36 -0.35 -17.54
N ALA A 52 8.61 -1.41 -17.24
CA ALA A 52 7.82 -2.13 -18.23
C ALA A 52 6.58 -1.32 -18.61
N ARG A 53 6.10 -1.42 -19.86
CA ARG A 53 4.87 -0.75 -20.34
C ARG A 53 4.00 -1.75 -21.12
N PRO A 54 3.43 -2.76 -20.46
CA PRO A 54 2.53 -3.68 -21.15
C PRO A 54 1.26 -2.95 -21.59
N GLU A 55 0.74 -3.30 -22.76
CA GLU A 55 -0.61 -2.91 -23.09
C GLU A 55 -1.60 -3.64 -22.16
N ALA A 56 -2.46 -2.87 -21.49
CA ALA A 56 -3.55 -3.38 -20.67
C ALA A 56 -4.77 -2.48 -20.82
N ASP A 57 -5.95 -3.08 -20.73
CA ASP A 57 -7.22 -2.36 -20.83
C ASP A 57 -7.55 -1.72 -19.47
N ILE A 58 -7.11 -2.34 -18.38
CA ILE A 58 -7.29 -1.90 -17.00
C ILE A 58 -5.97 -2.06 -16.24
N ALA A 59 -5.59 -1.03 -15.47
CA ALA A 59 -4.57 -1.12 -14.45
C ALA A 59 -5.17 -1.11 -13.04
N ILE A 60 -4.48 -1.73 -12.10
CA ILE A 60 -4.75 -1.66 -10.67
C ILE A 60 -3.48 -1.12 -10.01
N LEU A 61 -3.55 0.08 -9.43
CA LEU A 61 -2.47 0.62 -8.62
C LEU A 61 -2.47 -0.06 -7.25
N HIS A 62 -1.47 -0.90 -7.00
CA HIS A 62 -1.31 -1.67 -5.76
C HIS A 62 0.13 -1.55 -5.24
N VAL A 63 0.51 -0.34 -4.83
CA VAL A 63 1.75 -0.08 -4.10
C VAL A 63 1.44 -0.18 -2.61
N ASP A 64 1.97 -1.21 -1.94
CA ASP A 64 1.77 -1.38 -0.49
C ASP A 64 2.67 -0.42 0.30
N ALA A 65 2.25 0.85 0.34
CA ALA A 65 2.80 1.94 1.12
C ALA A 65 1.66 2.90 1.50
N THR A 66 1.88 3.73 2.53
CA THR A 66 0.90 4.72 3.00
C THR A 66 0.62 5.79 1.96
N VAL A 67 1.69 6.32 1.37
CA VAL A 67 1.64 7.28 0.28
C VAL A 67 2.36 6.62 -0.89
N THR A 68 1.66 6.51 -2.01
CA THR A 68 2.23 5.97 -3.24
C THR A 68 3.23 6.97 -3.80
N PRO A 69 4.47 6.55 -4.13
CA PRO A 69 5.44 7.48 -4.72
C PRO A 69 4.91 8.05 -6.05
N PRO A 70 5.11 9.36 -6.32
CA PRO A 70 4.47 10.04 -7.45
C PRO A 70 4.72 9.38 -8.81
N GLU A 71 5.91 8.80 -9.02
CA GLU A 71 6.29 8.13 -10.26
C GLU A 71 5.39 6.92 -10.58
N TYR A 72 4.85 6.22 -9.57
CA TYR A 72 3.89 5.14 -9.78
C TYR A 72 2.50 5.66 -10.12
N VAL A 73 2.10 6.80 -9.55
CA VAL A 73 0.84 7.47 -9.89
C VAL A 73 0.87 7.95 -11.34
N GLU A 74 1.93 8.64 -11.74
CA GLU A 74 2.10 9.12 -13.11
C GLU A 74 2.19 7.96 -14.10
N TYR A 75 2.91 6.90 -13.75
CA TYR A 75 2.93 5.68 -14.55
C TYR A 75 1.53 5.05 -14.68
N ALA A 76 0.75 4.99 -13.60
CA ALA A 76 -0.62 4.47 -13.62
C ALA A 76 -1.58 5.31 -14.50
N ARG A 77 -1.37 6.63 -14.61
CA ARG A 77 -2.15 7.51 -15.50
C ARG A 77 -1.98 7.20 -16.98
N THR A 78 -0.93 6.47 -17.36
CA THR A 78 -0.68 6.10 -18.76
C THR A 78 -1.61 5.00 -19.28
N TYR A 79 -2.30 4.29 -18.40
CA TYR A 79 -3.26 3.25 -18.77
C TYR A 79 -4.64 3.85 -19.11
N PRO A 80 -5.41 3.24 -20.03
CA PRO A 80 -6.75 3.72 -20.40
C PRO A 80 -7.71 3.87 -19.22
N PHE A 81 -7.58 2.97 -18.23
CA PHE A 81 -8.33 3.02 -16.99
C PHE A 81 -7.47 2.47 -15.85
N CYS A 82 -7.48 3.13 -14.69
CA CYS A 82 -6.74 2.68 -13.52
C CYS A 82 -7.57 2.74 -12.24
N LEU A 83 -7.71 1.59 -11.57
CA LEU A 83 -8.27 1.49 -10.23
C LEU A 83 -7.28 1.98 -9.18
N ASN A 84 -7.81 2.56 -8.10
CA ASN A 84 -7.09 3.08 -6.93
C ASN A 84 -6.19 4.30 -7.19
N ILE A 85 -6.24 4.93 -8.36
CA ILE A 85 -5.44 6.12 -8.65
C ILE A 85 -5.77 7.31 -7.74
N GLY A 86 -7.03 7.44 -7.31
CA GLY A 86 -7.47 8.44 -6.33
C GLY A 86 -7.15 8.08 -4.88
N ALA A 87 -6.68 6.86 -4.62
CA ALA A 87 -6.30 6.35 -3.30
C ALA A 87 -4.78 6.32 -3.11
N ALA A 88 -4.05 7.22 -3.79
CA ALA A 88 -2.58 7.31 -3.70
C ALA A 88 -2.07 7.69 -2.30
N ASP A 89 -2.93 8.17 -1.41
CA ASP A 89 -2.61 8.47 -0.01
C ASP A 89 -3.71 7.89 0.89
N ILE A 90 -3.33 6.86 1.64
CA ILE A 90 -4.20 6.16 2.60
C ILE A 90 -3.86 6.50 4.06
N SER A 91 -3.15 7.61 4.29
CA SER A 91 -2.82 8.07 5.63
C SER A 91 -4.09 8.26 6.47
N LYS A 92 -4.03 7.91 7.75
CA LYS A 92 -5.20 7.98 8.64
C LYS A 92 -5.83 9.37 8.69
N ARG A 93 -5.02 10.43 8.55
CA ARG A 93 -5.49 11.82 8.50
C ARG A 93 -6.37 12.10 7.28
N ARG A 94 -6.13 11.42 6.16
CA ARG A 94 -6.85 11.63 4.91
C ARG A 94 -8.11 10.78 4.78
N VAL A 95 -8.05 9.52 5.23
CA VAL A 95 -9.12 8.54 4.97
C VAL A 95 -10.05 8.30 6.15
N SER A 96 -9.68 8.68 7.38
CA SER A 96 -10.49 8.38 8.57
C SER A 96 -11.38 9.57 8.94
N GLY A 97 -12.69 9.36 8.92
CA GLY A 97 -13.66 10.30 9.51
C GLY A 97 -13.66 10.34 11.04
N ALA A 98 -12.92 9.43 11.69
CA ALA A 98 -12.79 9.37 13.16
C ALA A 98 -11.59 10.16 13.71
N VAL A 99 -10.96 11.02 12.90
CA VAL A 99 -9.89 11.91 13.36
C VAL A 99 -10.53 13.02 14.17
N ILE A 100 -10.04 13.20 15.40
CA ILE A 100 -10.49 14.26 16.30
C ILE A 100 -9.33 15.24 16.53
N ASP A 101 -9.65 16.52 16.62
CA ASP A 101 -8.70 17.57 17.02
C ASP A 101 -8.70 17.76 18.54
N ARG A 102 -7.96 18.76 19.04
CA ARG A 102 -7.82 19.06 20.47
C ARG A 102 -9.10 19.61 21.11
N ASP A 103 -9.96 20.21 20.31
CA ASP A 103 -11.18 20.89 20.78
C ASP A 103 -12.43 20.01 20.57
N HIS A 104 -12.24 18.78 20.06
CA HIS A 104 -13.30 17.85 19.80
C HIS A 104 -14.00 17.40 21.10
N GLY A 105 -15.34 17.45 21.14
CA GLY A 105 -16.14 17.12 22.33
C GLY A 105 -16.21 15.64 22.73
N TRP A 106 -15.29 14.79 22.24
CA TRP A 106 -15.29 13.36 22.54
C TRP A 106 -14.76 13.12 23.96
N ARG A 107 -15.56 12.44 24.80
CA ARG A 107 -15.24 12.21 26.23
C ARG A 107 -14.78 10.78 26.55
N GLY A 108 -14.79 9.89 25.56
CA GLY A 108 -14.41 8.49 25.74
C GLY A 108 -12.91 8.24 25.51
N PRO A 109 -12.48 6.97 25.61
CA PRO A 109 -11.13 6.57 25.27
C PRO A 109 -10.75 6.94 23.84
N VAL A 110 -9.48 7.24 23.62
CA VAL A 110 -8.92 7.61 22.32
C VAL A 110 -7.70 6.75 22.00
N ILE A 111 -7.47 6.49 20.71
CA ILE A 111 -6.29 5.77 20.22
C ILE A 111 -5.42 6.68 19.36
N VAL A 112 -4.15 6.82 19.73
CA VAL A 112 -3.16 7.53 18.92
C VAL A 112 -2.58 6.57 17.90
N LYS A 113 -2.91 6.79 16.63
CA LYS A 113 -2.38 6.03 15.49
C LYS A 113 -1.36 6.86 14.72
N SER A 114 -0.29 6.20 14.29
CA SER A 114 0.59 6.75 13.25
C SER A 114 -0.23 7.03 11.98
N SER A 115 0.18 8.06 11.23
CA SER A 115 -0.32 8.27 9.87
C SER A 115 0.07 7.12 8.93
N LEU A 116 1.15 6.39 9.23
CA LEU A 116 1.64 5.29 8.41
C LEU A 116 0.76 4.04 8.54
N ASN A 117 0.53 3.39 7.40
CA ASN A 117 -0.07 2.07 7.28
C ASN A 117 0.78 1.03 8.02
N ASN A 118 0.10 0.11 8.71
CA ASN A 118 0.72 -1.02 9.41
C ASN A 118 1.96 -0.61 10.23
N LEU A 119 1.81 0.45 11.04
CA LEU A 119 2.85 1.01 11.91
C LEU A 119 4.11 1.54 11.19
N GLY A 120 4.13 1.61 9.85
CA GLY A 120 5.31 1.94 9.04
C GLY A 120 6.13 0.73 8.59
N THR A 121 5.67 -0.49 8.87
CA THR A 121 6.40 -1.74 8.57
C THR A 121 6.59 -1.95 7.05
N ARG A 122 5.65 -1.45 6.25
CA ARG A 122 5.69 -1.60 4.79
C ARG A 122 6.77 -0.73 4.17
N GLU A 123 6.80 0.54 4.55
CA GLU A 123 7.83 1.51 4.17
C GLU A 123 9.22 1.00 4.56
N GLN A 124 9.39 0.52 5.79
CA GLN A 124 10.68 -0.05 6.22
C GLN A 124 11.09 -1.28 5.42
N THR A 125 10.14 -2.14 5.05
CA THR A 125 10.43 -3.31 4.22
C THR A 125 10.91 -2.89 2.84
N LEU A 126 10.28 -1.87 2.24
CA LEU A 126 10.67 -1.31 0.94
C LEU A 126 12.04 -0.63 1.01
N ASN A 127 12.30 0.21 2.03
CA ASN A 127 13.61 0.82 2.26
C ASN A 127 14.72 -0.22 2.42
N ARG A 128 14.50 -1.25 3.25
CA ARG A 128 15.49 -2.32 3.47
C ARG A 128 15.83 -3.05 2.17
N ARG A 129 14.82 -3.32 1.33
CA ARG A 129 15.03 -3.99 0.04
C ARG A 129 15.72 -3.07 -0.97
N SER A 130 15.35 -1.80 -1.02
CA SER A 130 16.01 -0.79 -1.83
C SER A 130 17.50 -0.66 -1.48
N ARG A 131 17.81 -0.54 -0.19
CA ARG A 131 19.18 -0.47 0.32
C ARG A 131 20.02 -1.68 -0.04
N ARG A 132 19.44 -2.90 0.07
CA ARG A 132 20.10 -4.15 -0.36
C ARG A 132 20.38 -4.19 -1.86
N ALA A 133 19.58 -3.51 -2.66
CA ALA A 133 19.77 -3.37 -4.09
C ALA A 133 20.70 -2.19 -4.47
N GLY A 134 21.28 -1.48 -3.50
CA GLY A 134 22.13 -0.31 -3.74
C GLY A 134 21.37 0.91 -4.29
N ARG A 135 20.06 1.00 -4.00
CA ARG A 135 19.18 2.07 -4.48
C ARG A 135 18.78 3.01 -3.32
N PRO A 136 18.41 4.27 -3.62
CA PRO A 136 17.90 5.21 -2.62
C PRO A 136 16.65 4.67 -1.91
N GLU A 137 16.49 4.99 -0.64
CA GLU A 137 15.30 4.61 0.13
C GLU A 137 14.08 5.39 -0.37
N PRO A 138 12.97 4.72 -0.77
CA PRO A 138 11.77 5.42 -1.23
C PRO A 138 11.03 6.17 -0.12
N PHE A 139 11.24 5.80 1.15
CA PHE A 139 10.57 6.41 2.30
C PHE A 139 11.57 6.73 3.44
N PRO A 140 12.58 7.58 3.24
CA PRO A 140 13.68 7.78 4.20
C PRO A 140 13.20 8.30 5.56
N ASP A 141 12.08 9.04 5.58
CA ASP A 141 11.51 9.63 6.80
C ASP A 141 10.51 8.71 7.52
N ALA A 142 10.27 7.50 7.01
CA ALA A 142 9.32 6.56 7.62
C ALA A 142 9.84 6.03 8.96
N ARG A 143 9.25 6.52 10.05
CA ARG A 143 9.55 6.06 11.41
C ARG A 143 8.53 5.02 11.86
N LEU A 144 9.02 3.84 12.24
CA LEU A 144 8.20 2.82 12.89
C LEU A 144 7.64 3.36 14.20
N LEU A 145 6.39 2.99 14.47
CA LEU A 145 5.81 3.12 15.79
C LEU A 145 5.75 1.74 16.44
N ASP A 146 6.26 1.60 17.66
CA ASP A 146 6.27 0.30 18.34
C ASP A 146 4.86 -0.24 18.59
N ARG A 147 3.95 0.65 19.04
CA ARG A 147 2.54 0.34 19.31
C ARG A 147 1.66 1.57 19.27
N TYR A 148 0.40 1.38 18.97
CA TYR A 148 -0.62 2.41 19.20
C TYR A 148 -0.89 2.55 20.70
N ARG A 149 -1.04 3.79 21.16
CA ARG A 149 -1.34 4.10 22.56
C ARG A 149 -2.82 4.39 22.69
N ILE A 150 -3.44 3.83 23.72
CA ILE A 150 -4.82 4.11 24.10
C ILE A 150 -4.78 4.97 25.36
N HIS A 151 -5.55 6.04 25.35
CA HIS A 151 -5.70 6.99 26.44
C HIS A 151 -7.14 6.97 26.93
N GLY A 152 -7.38 7.23 28.22
CA GLY A 152 -8.71 7.20 28.82
C GLY A 152 -9.62 8.31 28.28
N SER A 153 -9.02 9.44 27.89
CA SER A 153 -9.67 10.59 27.29
C SER A 153 -8.72 11.36 26.37
N LEU A 154 -9.25 12.34 25.65
CA LEU A 154 -8.44 13.27 24.86
C LEU A 154 -7.48 14.10 25.72
N ALA A 155 -7.86 14.45 26.96
CA ALA A 155 -7.03 15.23 27.88
C ALA A 155 -5.77 14.49 28.35
N ASP A 156 -5.79 13.15 28.29
CA ASP A 156 -4.65 12.32 28.69
C ASP A 156 -3.62 12.15 27.56
N VAL A 157 -3.87 12.71 26.37
CA VAL A 157 -2.95 12.65 25.23
C VAL A 157 -1.86 13.71 25.41
N PRO A 158 -0.57 13.34 25.45
CA PRO A 158 0.51 14.30 25.58
C PRO A 158 0.51 15.32 24.43
N PRO A 159 0.94 16.56 24.67
CA PRO A 159 1.17 17.51 23.60
C PRO A 159 2.18 16.95 22.60
N ALA A 160 1.90 17.18 21.31
CA ALA A 160 2.72 16.75 20.17
C ALA A 160 3.95 17.64 19.97
#